data_AF-A0A9E4BGY3-F1
#
_entry.id   AF-A0A9E4BGY3-F1
#
_cell.length_a   1.000
_cell.length_b   1.000
_cell.length_c   1.000
_cell.angle_alpha   90.00
_cell.angle_beta   90.00
_cell.angle_gamma   90.00
#
_symmetry.space_group_name_H-M   'P 1'
#
loop_
_entity.id
_entity.type
_entity.pdbx_description
1 polymer ?
#
loop_
_entity_poly.entity_id
_entity_poly.type
_entity_poly.pdbx_seq_one_letter_code
_entity_poly.pdbx_strand_id
1 'polypeptide(L)' 'MLKQVLAVLVLAGVMEGASIEKARMLNIHGLQYAAKQELMDVIYGASGAETKADAYYYLGNIALTERKVTAAISTSNASA' A
#
# COMPACT_ATOMS: atom_id res chain seq x y z
N MET A 1 33.33 -13.64 -0.37
CA MET A 1 32.01 -13.97 -0.95
C MET A 1 30.88 -13.92 0.08
N LEU A 2 31.04 -14.49 1.28
CA LEU A 2 30.00 -14.46 2.34
C LEU A 2 29.55 -13.03 2.76
N LYS A 3 30.47 -12.07 2.84
CA LYS A 3 30.16 -10.66 3.16
C LYS A 3 29.30 -9.95 2.10
N GLN A 4 29.45 -10.31 0.81
CA GLN A 4 28.66 -9.71 -0.27
C GLN A 4 27.23 -10.26 -0.30
N VAL A 5 27.06 -11.56 -0.02
CA VAL A 5 25.73 -12.19 0.09
C VAL A 5 24.93 -11.60 1.25
N LEU A 6 25.58 -11.34 2.38
CA LEU A 6 24.93 -10.72 3.54
C LEU A 6 24.44 -9.29 3.26
N ALA A 7 25.22 -8.51 2.50
CA ALA A 7 24.84 -7.15 2.12
C ALA A 7 23.62 -7.12 1.18
N VAL A 8 23.55 -8.04 0.22
CA VAL A 8 22.42 -8.16 -0.71
C VAL A 8 21.13 -8.56 0.02
N LEU A 9 21.22 -9.45 1.01
CA LEU A 9 20.06 -9.90 1.78
C LEU A 9 19.45 -8.77 2.63
N VAL A 10 20.30 -7.94 3.25
CA VAL A 10 19.85 -6.78 4.05
C VAL A 10 19.23 -5.70 3.17
N LEU A 11 19.78 -5.46 1.97
CA LEU A 11 19.24 -4.49 1.01
C LEU A 11 17.85 -4.88 0.47
N ALA A 12 17.57 -6.17 0.29
CA ALA A 12 16.26 -6.62 -0.17
C ALA A 12 15.15 -6.36 0.88
N GLY A 13 15.43 -6.60 2.17
CA GLY A 13 14.45 -6.40 3.25
C GLY A 13 14.08 -4.92 3.49
N VAL A 14 15.00 -3.98 3.30
CA VAL A 14 14.71 -2.54 3.47
C VAL A 14 13.86 -1.97 2.33
N MET A 15 13.90 -2.57 1.14
CA MET A 15 13.12 -2.09 -0.01
C MET A 15 11.62 -2.41 0.14
N GLU A 16 11.29 -3.53 0.78
CA GLU A 16 9.90 -3.97 0.99
C GLU A 16 9.13 -3.03 1.93
N GLY A 17 9.72 -2.67 3.08
CA GLY A 17 9.11 -1.72 4.01
C GLY A 17 8.99 -0.31 3.44
N ALA A 18 9.92 0.10 2.57
CA ALA A 18 9.88 1.41 1.92
C ALA A 18 8.72 1.56 0.92
N SER A 19 8.28 0.47 0.30
CA SER A 19 7.17 0.48 -0.66
C SER A 19 5.81 0.67 0.04
N ILE A 20 5.60 0.02 1.20
CA ILE A 20 4.42 0.26 2.05
C ILE A 20 4.39 1.71 2.55
N GLU A 21 5.54 2.24 2.97
CA GLU A 21 5.67 3.63 3.40
C GLU A 21 5.30 4.61 2.29
N LYS A 22 5.82 4.38 1.09
CA LYS A 22 5.52 5.18 -0.09
C LYS A 22 4.03 5.16 -0.42
N ALA A 23 3.39 4.00 -0.39
CA ALA A 23 1.94 3.88 -0.59
C ALA A 23 1.15 4.71 0.42
N ARG A 24 1.55 4.69 1.70
CA ARG A 24 0.91 5.49 2.74
C ARG A 24 1.06 6.99 2.49
N MET A 25 2.25 7.46 2.11
CA MET A 25 2.47 8.87 1.78
C MET A 25 1.66 9.32 0.57
N LEU A 26 1.62 8.52 -0.50
CA LEU A 26 0.78 8.77 -1.67
C LEU A 26 -0.70 8.92 -1.27
N ASN A 27 -1.21 8.02 -0.41
CA ASN A 27 -2.58 8.07 0.06
C ASN A 27 -2.89 9.32 0.89
N ILE A 28 -2.01 9.72 1.81
CA ILE A 28 -2.17 10.94 2.64
C ILE A 28 -2.26 12.19 1.75
N HIS A 29 -1.55 12.21 0.62
CA HIS A 29 -1.58 13.32 -0.34
C HIS A 29 -2.70 13.19 -1.40
N GLY A 30 -3.64 12.26 -1.22
CA GLY A 30 -4.79 12.09 -2.13
C GLY A 30 -4.47 11.34 -3.43
N LEU A 31 -3.24 10.84 -3.59
CA LEU A 31 -2.82 10.06 -4.76
C LEU A 31 -3.22 8.58 -4.60
N GLN A 32 -4.51 8.34 -4.39
CA GLN A 32 -5.06 7.01 -4.06
C GLN A 32 -4.78 5.96 -5.13
N TYR A 33 -4.84 6.32 -6.41
CA TYR A 33 -4.51 5.40 -7.51
C TYR A 33 -3.05 4.92 -7.42
N ALA A 34 -2.11 5.85 -7.27
CA ALA A 34 -0.68 5.53 -7.16
C ALA A 34 -0.38 4.73 -5.88
N ALA A 35 -1.04 5.07 -4.76
CA ALA A 35 -0.95 4.31 -3.52
C ALA A 35 -1.39 2.85 -3.72
N LYS A 36 -2.52 2.63 -4.41
CA LYS A 36 -3.01 1.29 -4.72
C LYS A 36 -2.06 0.53 -5.65
N GLN A 37 -1.48 1.18 -6.65
CA GLN A 37 -0.49 0.54 -7.52
C GLN A 37 0.73 0.07 -6.74
N GLU A 38 1.29 0.92 -5.88
CA GLU A 38 2.44 0.57 -5.05
C GLU A 38 2.15 -0.65 -4.15
N LEU A 39 0.96 -0.72 -3.54
CA LEU A 39 0.54 -1.88 -2.74
C LEU A 39 0.37 -3.16 -3.58
N MET A 40 -0.14 -3.03 -4.81
CA MET A 40 -0.25 -4.18 -5.72
C MET A 40 1.12 -4.71 -6.13
N ASP A 41 2.10 -3.83 -6.33
CA ASP A 41 3.47 -4.23 -6.64
C ASP A 41 4.10 -5.04 -5.49
N VAL A 42 3.81 -4.68 -4.23
CA VAL A 42 4.21 -5.49 -3.05
C VAL A 42 3.48 -6.84 -3.02
N ILE A 43 2.17 -6.85 -3.24
CA ILE A 43 1.34 -8.06 -3.18
C ILE A 43 1.77 -9.09 -4.24
N TYR A 44 1.94 -8.65 -5.48
CA TYR A 44 2.27 -9.52 -6.60
C TYR A 44 3.78 -9.66 -6.83
N GLY A 45 4.60 -8.86 -6.15
CA GLY A 45 6.05 -8.94 -6.15
C GLY A 45 6.60 -10.08 -5.31
N ALA A 46 7.94 -10.10 -5.22
CA ALA A 46 8.71 -11.10 -4.50
C ALA A 46 8.83 -10.83 -2.97
N SER A 47 7.85 -10.14 -2.39
CA SER A 47 7.87 -9.75 -0.97
C SER A 47 7.52 -10.89 -0.01
N GLY A 48 7.94 -10.74 1.26
CA GLY A 48 7.60 -11.67 2.33
C GLY A 48 6.10 -11.73 2.65
N ALA A 49 5.64 -12.84 3.26
CA ALA A 49 4.23 -13.03 3.60
C ALA A 49 3.67 -11.96 4.56
N GLU A 50 4.49 -11.51 5.52
CA GLU A 50 4.15 -10.43 6.43
C GLU A 50 3.98 -9.09 5.69
N THR A 51 4.94 -8.72 4.85
CA THR A 51 4.87 -7.53 3.98
C THR A 51 3.62 -7.55 3.10
N LYS A 52 3.26 -8.71 2.54
CA LYS A 52 2.04 -8.87 1.74
C LYS A 52 0.78 -8.71 2.59
N ALA A 53 0.76 -9.24 3.81
CA ALA A 53 -0.36 -9.07 4.73
C ALA A 53 -0.59 -7.58 5.06
N ASP A 54 0.48 -6.84 5.33
CA ASP A 54 0.42 -5.39 5.54
C ASP A 54 -0.11 -4.67 4.28
N ALA A 55 0.38 -5.04 3.10
CA ALA A 55 -0.08 -4.46 1.85
C ALA A 55 -1.59 -4.68 1.63
N TYR A 56 -2.08 -5.90 1.88
CA TYR A 56 -3.50 -6.22 1.81
C TYR A 56 -4.33 -5.42 2.81
N TYR A 57 -3.85 -5.29 4.05
CA TYR A 57 -4.51 -4.50 5.09
C TYR A 57 -4.65 -3.02 4.67
N TYR A 58 -3.57 -2.41 4.20
CA TYR A 58 -3.60 -1.02 3.74
C TYR A 58 -4.49 -0.83 2.51
N LEU A 59 -4.45 -1.76 1.55
CA LEU A 59 -5.30 -1.71 0.36
C LEU A 59 -6.79 -1.78 0.74
N GLY A 60 -7.14 -2.67 1.68
CA GLY A 60 -8.50 -2.78 2.21
C GLY A 60 -8.98 -1.50 2.89
N ASN A 61 -8.11 -0.84 3.66
CA ASN A 61 -8.43 0.43 4.31
C ASN A 61 -8.69 1.57 3.31
N ILE A 62 -7.91 1.65 2.22
CA ILE A 62 -8.15 2.62 1.14
C ILE A 62 -9.52 2.35 0.50
N ALA A 63 -9.79 1.11 0.10
CA ALA A 63 -11.06 0.74 -0.53
C ALA A 63 -12.27 1.00 0.38
N LEU A 64 -12.16 0.72 1.68
CA LEU A 64 -13.21 1.01 2.66
C LEU A 64 -13.45 2.51 2.80
N THR A 65 -12.40 3.32 2.81
CA THR A 65 -12.49 4.77 2.89
C THR A 65 -13.15 5.35 1.65
N GLU A 66 -12.73 4.91 0.46
CA GLU A 66 -13.36 5.29 -0.81
C GLU A 66 -14.86 4.99 -0.80
N ARG A 67 -15.26 3.78 -0.36
CA ARG A 67 -16.68 3.41 -0.24
C ARG A 67 -17.46 4.32 0.71
N LYS A 68 -16.89 4.71 1.85
CA LYS A 68 -17.52 5.62 2.82
C LYS A 68 -17.71 7.01 2.23
N VAL A 69 -16.72 7.52 1.51
CA VAL A 69 -16.79 8.82 0.82
C VAL A 69 -17.89 8.79 -0.25
N THR A 70 -17.93 7.76 -1.09
CA THR A 70 -19.00 7.59 -2.08
C THR A 70 -20.38 7.55 -1.43
N ALA A 71 -20.55 6.78 -0.35
CA ALA A 71 -21.82 6.71 0.36
C ALA A 71 -22.26 8.08 0.92
N ALA A 72 -21.34 8.85 1.50
CA ALA A 72 -21.63 10.19 2.03
C ALA A 72 -22.09 11.16 0.93
N ILE A 73 -21.44 11.14 -0.24
CA ILE A 73 -21.82 11.95 -1.41
C ILE A 73 -23.19 11.54 -1.95
N SER A 74 -23.48 10.24 -2.02
CA SER A 74 -24.79 9.76 -2.46
C SER A 74 -25.91 10.21 -1.52
N THR A 75 -25.70 10.15 -0.20
CA THR A 75 -26.68 10.62 0.77
C THR A 75 -26.88 12.14 0.72
N SER A 76 -25.82 12.93 0.53
CA SER A 76 -25.97 14.40 0.43
C SER A 76 -26.79 14.80 -0.80
N ASN A 77 -26.59 14.12 -1.94
CA ASN A 77 -27.31 14.41 -3.18
C ASN A 77 -28.78 13.95 -3.15
N ALA A 78 -29.12 12.94 -2.35
CA ALA A 78 -30.50 12.49 -2.18
C ALA A 78 -31.34 13.40 -1.26
N SER A 79 -30.69 14.33 -0.56
CA SER A 79 -31.32 15.25 0.40
C SER A 79 -31.48 16.68 -0.15
N ALA A 80 -31.06 16.91 -1.40
CA ALA A 80 -31.15 18.18 -2.13
C ALA A 80 -32.25 18.11 -3.19
#